data_AF-A0A6D0AEH2-F1
#
_entry.id   AF-A0A6D0AEH2-F1
#
_cell.length_a   1.000
_cell.length_b   1.000
_cell.length_c   1.000
_cell.angle_alpha   90.00
_cell.angle_beta   90.00
_cell.angle_gamma   90.00
#
_symmetry.space_group_name_H-M   'P 1'
#
loop_
_entity.id
_entity.type
_entity.pdbx_description
1 polymer ?
#
loop_
_entity_poly.entity_id
_entity_poly.type
_entity_poly.pdbx_seq_one_letter_code
_entity_poly.pdbx_strand_id
1 'polypeptide(L)'
;MSREGSLDLLQEVEESLDIMRQTQHIKPVKVKAILENLRSSLEYLANDTYDKYISPRSNDERPKIYFPYGKKEFIDKFFSKTLKINPPSSSPLYKIFTSIQDYHTGESWLEMMCNLTNEVKHRQPIPLREESSVKDLSVSVDGFGLITAGSSAKILFKNNHINGKKLEDFTFENGKLQRSGNGVPLNIVITEEKKIRFHGNDHEVIPFIESCLIKIRIFIIEAYNELDKI
;
A
#
# COMPACT_ATOMS: atom_id res chain seq x y z
N MET A 1 -14.59 -22.36 4.64
CA MET A 1 -14.54 -21.18 5.54
C MET A 1 -15.67 -20.26 5.13
N SER A 2 -15.87 -19.11 5.77
CA SER A 2 -17.04 -18.25 5.50
C SER A 2 -16.60 -16.86 5.05
N ARG A 3 -17.51 -16.18 4.35
CA ARG A 3 -17.47 -14.74 4.05
C ARG A 3 -16.96 -13.89 5.22
N GLU A 4 -17.38 -14.23 6.44
CA GLU A 4 -16.96 -13.58 7.68
C GLU A 4 -15.45 -13.64 7.88
N GLY A 5 -14.83 -14.82 7.75
CA GLY A 5 -13.37 -14.95 7.89
C GLY A 5 -12.57 -14.13 6.87
N SER A 6 -13.08 -14.00 5.64
CA SER A 6 -12.46 -13.11 4.64
C SER A 6 -12.59 -11.63 5.02
N LEU A 7 -13.74 -11.22 5.57
CA LEU A 7 -13.99 -9.84 5.99
C LEU A 7 -13.25 -9.47 7.28
N ASP A 8 -13.08 -10.41 8.21
CA ASP A 8 -12.29 -10.24 9.43
C ASP A 8 -10.82 -9.96 9.11
N LEU A 9 -10.25 -10.69 8.14
CA LEU A 9 -8.88 -10.44 7.66
C LEU A 9 -8.74 -9.03 7.08
N LEU A 10 -9.73 -8.55 6.33
CA LEU A 10 -9.73 -7.19 5.77
C LEU A 10 -9.93 -6.12 6.85
N GLN A 11 -10.70 -6.43 7.89
CA GLN A 11 -10.90 -5.57 9.06
C GLN A 11 -9.59 -5.39 9.84
N GLU A 12 -8.84 -6.48 10.10
CA GLU A 12 -7.52 -6.40 10.74
C GLU A 12 -6.52 -5.58 9.91
N VAL A 13 -6.60 -5.65 8.57
CA VAL A 13 -5.79 -4.82 7.67
C VAL A 13 -6.13 -3.34 7.83
N GLU A 14 -7.42 -3.00 7.87
CA GLU A 14 -7.90 -1.62 8.06
C GLU A 14 -7.43 -1.03 9.39
N GLU A 15 -7.58 -1.76 10.49
CA GLU A 15 -7.14 -1.33 11.82
C GLU A 15 -5.62 -1.14 11.87
N SER A 16 -4.86 -2.07 11.29
CA SER A 16 -3.40 -1.95 11.18
C SER A 16 -2.98 -0.75 10.33
N LEU A 17 -3.71 -0.46 9.25
CA LEU A 17 -3.44 0.68 8.37
C LEU A 17 -3.72 2.01 9.07
N ASP A 18 -4.78 2.10 9.86
CA ASP A 18 -5.11 3.30 10.62
C ASP A 18 -4.06 3.60 11.70
N ILE A 19 -3.56 2.57 12.39
CA ILE A 19 -2.44 2.72 13.32
C ILE A 19 -1.19 3.22 12.58
N MET A 20 -0.88 2.68 11.39
CA MET A 20 0.26 3.14 10.59
C MET A 20 0.10 4.61 10.15
N ARG A 21 -1.10 5.02 9.76
CA ARG A 21 -1.40 6.42 9.39
C ARG A 21 -1.26 7.38 10.55
N GLN A 22 -1.76 7.02 11.73
CA GLN A 22 -1.70 7.88 12.91
C GLN A 22 -0.27 8.01 13.44
N THR A 23 0.48 6.92 13.46
CA THR A 23 1.84 6.90 14.02
C THR A 23 2.92 7.29 13.02
N GLN A 24 2.62 7.24 11.72
CA GLN A 24 3.59 7.35 10.62
C GLN A 24 4.76 6.36 10.77
N HIS A 25 4.57 5.28 11.54
CA HIS A 25 5.60 4.32 11.88
C HIS A 25 5.33 2.98 11.20
N ILE A 26 6.03 2.75 10.08
CA ILE A 26 5.82 1.59 9.22
C ILE A 26 6.89 0.53 9.53
N LYS A 27 6.50 -0.55 10.19
CA LYS A 27 7.40 -1.68 10.48
C LYS A 27 7.27 -2.76 9.39
N PRO A 28 8.37 -3.27 8.80
CA PRO A 28 8.31 -4.33 7.79
C PRO A 28 7.50 -5.57 8.20
N VAL A 29 7.59 -5.98 9.47
CA VAL A 29 6.82 -7.12 10.01
C VAL A 29 5.30 -6.89 9.99
N LYS A 30 4.88 -5.64 10.21
CA LYS A 30 3.46 -5.27 10.17
C LYS A 30 2.96 -5.18 8.72
N VAL A 31 3.77 -4.63 7.82
CA VAL A 31 3.49 -4.65 6.38
C VAL A 31 3.33 -6.08 5.87
N LYS A 32 4.19 -7.00 6.32
CA LYS A 32 4.08 -8.42 5.99
C LYS A 32 2.75 -9.00 6.42
N ALA A 33 2.39 -8.84 7.69
CA ALA A 33 1.13 -9.36 8.22
C ALA A 33 -0.08 -8.83 7.44
N ILE A 34 -0.07 -7.53 7.11
CA ILE A 34 -1.11 -6.91 6.28
C ILE A 34 -1.22 -7.58 4.90
N LEU A 35 -0.12 -7.72 4.17
CA LEU A 35 -0.14 -8.33 2.84
C LEU A 35 -0.55 -9.81 2.90
N GLU A 36 -0.14 -10.54 3.93
CA GLU A 36 -0.57 -11.92 4.16
C GLU A 36 -2.07 -12.03 4.44
N ASN A 37 -2.66 -11.10 5.20
CA ASN A 37 -4.10 -11.03 5.44
C ASN A 37 -4.88 -10.69 4.16
N LEU A 38 -4.42 -9.68 3.39
CA LEU A 38 -5.01 -9.33 2.09
C LEU A 38 -5.04 -10.54 1.16
N ARG A 39 -3.92 -11.25 1.02
CA ARG A 39 -3.86 -12.47 0.21
C ARG A 39 -4.76 -13.57 0.76
N SER A 40 -4.70 -13.83 2.07
CA SER A 40 -5.47 -14.91 2.69
C SER A 40 -6.98 -14.74 2.50
N SER A 41 -7.49 -13.51 2.46
CA SER A 41 -8.90 -13.24 2.14
C SER A 41 -9.29 -13.74 0.74
N LEU A 42 -8.40 -13.61 -0.25
CA LEU A 42 -8.59 -14.15 -1.60
C LEU A 42 -8.50 -15.68 -1.61
N GLU A 43 -7.55 -16.25 -0.85
CA GLU A 43 -7.39 -17.70 -0.72
C GLU A 43 -8.64 -18.35 -0.10
N TYR A 44 -9.26 -17.69 0.88
CA TYR A 44 -10.50 -18.16 1.51
C TYR A 44 -11.65 -18.21 0.50
N LEU A 45 -11.86 -17.14 -0.27
CA LEU A 45 -12.86 -17.14 -1.35
C LEU A 45 -12.61 -18.27 -2.36
N ALA A 46 -11.35 -18.51 -2.77
CA ALA A 46 -11.02 -19.56 -3.73
C ALA A 46 -11.35 -20.96 -3.17
N ASN A 47 -11.05 -21.19 -1.89
CA ASN A 47 -11.36 -22.43 -1.18
C ASN A 47 -12.88 -22.63 -1.05
N ASP A 48 -13.62 -21.59 -0.67
CA ASP A 48 -15.07 -21.67 -0.51
C ASP A 48 -15.76 -21.88 -1.87
N THR A 49 -15.26 -21.23 -2.92
CA THR A 49 -15.72 -21.46 -4.30
C THR A 49 -15.50 -22.92 -4.70
N TYR A 50 -14.34 -23.49 -4.39
CA TYR A 50 -14.07 -24.90 -4.64
C TYR A 50 -15.03 -25.81 -3.88
N ASP A 51 -15.20 -25.61 -2.58
CA ASP A 51 -16.04 -26.47 -1.74
C ASP A 51 -17.53 -26.39 -2.16
N LYS A 52 -17.97 -25.25 -2.71
CA LYS A 52 -19.33 -25.06 -3.23
C LYS A 52 -19.58 -25.85 -4.53
N TYR A 53 -18.63 -25.84 -5.47
CA TYR A 53 -18.76 -26.55 -6.75
C TYR A 53 -18.40 -28.03 -6.67
N ILE A 54 -17.40 -28.35 -5.86
CA ILE A 54 -16.86 -29.70 -5.70
C ILE A 54 -17.26 -30.16 -4.30
N SER A 55 -18.45 -30.76 -4.18
CA SER A 55 -18.84 -31.44 -2.94
C SER A 55 -17.81 -32.52 -2.62
N PRO A 56 -17.11 -32.46 -1.47
CA PRO A 56 -16.08 -33.44 -1.14
C PRO A 56 -16.72 -34.82 -1.04
N ARG A 57 -16.28 -35.76 -1.88
CA ARG A 57 -16.57 -37.19 -1.66
C ARG A 57 -15.68 -37.66 -0.53
N SER A 58 -16.22 -38.47 0.38
CA SER A 58 -15.60 -38.82 1.67
C SER A 58 -14.21 -39.47 1.61
N ASN A 59 -13.71 -39.85 0.43
CA ASN A 59 -12.45 -40.59 0.26
C ASN A 59 -11.43 -39.91 -0.67
N ASP A 60 -11.71 -38.73 -1.23
CA ASP A 60 -10.75 -38.01 -2.08
C ASP A 60 -9.92 -37.02 -1.24
N GLU A 61 -8.60 -37.06 -1.39
CA GLU A 61 -7.72 -36.08 -0.76
C GLU A 61 -7.98 -34.69 -1.36
N ARG A 62 -8.36 -33.72 -0.51
CA ARG A 62 -8.67 -32.35 -0.95
C ARG A 62 -7.39 -31.67 -1.45
N PRO A 63 -7.34 -31.19 -2.70
CA PRO A 63 -6.16 -30.50 -3.21
C PRO A 63 -5.96 -29.15 -2.50
N LYS A 64 -4.72 -28.66 -2.52
CA LYS A 64 -4.44 -27.28 -2.09
C LYS A 64 -5.02 -26.31 -3.10
N ILE A 65 -5.96 -25.51 -2.66
CA ILE A 65 -6.60 -24.49 -3.49
C ILE A 65 -5.96 -23.14 -3.22
N TYR A 66 -5.53 -22.50 -4.30
CA TYR A 66 -5.01 -21.14 -4.28
C TYR A 66 -5.85 -20.22 -5.16
N PHE A 67 -5.96 -18.96 -4.78
CA PHE A 67 -6.56 -17.92 -5.58
C PHE A 67 -5.79 -17.77 -6.89
N PRO A 68 -6.45 -17.89 -8.05
CA PRO A 68 -5.78 -17.71 -9.33
C PRO A 68 -5.56 -16.20 -9.58
N TYR A 69 -4.32 -15.81 -9.82
CA TYR A 69 -3.96 -14.45 -10.23
C TYR A 69 -2.86 -14.44 -11.29
N GLY A 70 -2.74 -13.33 -12.02
CA GLY A 70 -1.72 -13.14 -13.06
C GLY A 70 -2.29 -13.42 -14.45
N LYS A 71 -1.75 -14.41 -15.17
CA LYS A 71 -2.17 -14.70 -16.55
C LYS A 71 -3.60 -15.24 -16.60
N LYS A 72 -4.35 -14.87 -17.66
CA LYS A 72 -5.71 -15.38 -17.94
C LYS A 72 -5.79 -16.91 -17.88
N GLU A 73 -4.77 -17.60 -18.39
CA GLU A 73 -4.68 -19.06 -18.38
C GLU A 73 -4.81 -19.69 -16.99
N PHE A 74 -4.41 -18.99 -15.93
CA PHE A 74 -4.55 -19.47 -14.55
C PHE A 74 -6.00 -19.42 -14.08
N ILE A 75 -6.73 -18.36 -14.44
CA ILE A 75 -8.19 -18.26 -14.21
C ILE A 75 -8.92 -19.34 -15.00
N ASP A 76 -8.60 -19.47 -16.29
CA ASP A 76 -9.22 -20.48 -17.16
C ASP A 76 -9.01 -21.90 -16.62
N LYS A 77 -7.80 -22.23 -16.15
CA LYS A 77 -7.48 -23.53 -15.54
C LYS A 77 -8.19 -23.73 -14.21
N PHE A 78 -8.30 -22.70 -13.37
CA PHE A 78 -9.03 -22.79 -12.11
C PHE A 78 -10.49 -23.19 -12.36
N PHE A 79 -11.19 -22.49 -13.25
CA PHE A 79 -12.59 -22.84 -13.55
C PHE A 79 -12.73 -24.18 -14.28
N SER A 80 -11.95 -24.42 -15.33
CA SER A 80 -12.11 -25.64 -16.15
C SER A 80 -11.61 -26.92 -15.49
N LYS A 81 -10.47 -26.86 -14.78
CA LYS A 81 -9.82 -28.06 -14.20
C LYS A 81 -10.11 -28.22 -12.71
N THR A 82 -10.03 -27.13 -11.95
CA THR A 82 -10.19 -27.19 -10.49
C THR A 82 -11.68 -27.22 -10.12
N LEU A 83 -12.51 -26.36 -10.72
CA LEU A 83 -13.96 -26.32 -10.47
C LEU A 83 -14.78 -27.22 -11.40
N LYS A 84 -14.15 -27.82 -12.43
CA LYS A 84 -14.80 -28.67 -13.45
C LYS A 84 -15.93 -27.96 -14.22
N ILE A 85 -15.81 -26.65 -14.43
CA ILE A 85 -16.78 -25.80 -15.14
C ILE A 85 -16.29 -25.58 -16.57
N ASN A 86 -16.99 -26.14 -17.55
CA ASN A 86 -16.65 -25.99 -18.97
C ASN A 86 -17.90 -25.62 -19.80
N PRO A 87 -17.90 -24.48 -20.51
CA PRO A 87 -16.84 -23.47 -20.58
C PRO A 87 -16.70 -22.68 -19.27
N PRO A 88 -15.50 -22.15 -18.92
CA PRO A 88 -15.32 -21.31 -17.73
C PRO A 88 -16.33 -20.17 -17.60
N SER A 89 -16.69 -19.55 -18.73
CA SER A 89 -17.64 -18.44 -18.82
C SER A 89 -19.09 -18.81 -18.49
N SER A 90 -19.42 -20.09 -18.27
CA SER A 90 -20.76 -20.50 -17.82
C SER A 90 -20.99 -20.17 -16.34
N SER A 91 -19.93 -19.95 -15.56
CA SER A 91 -20.04 -19.47 -14.18
C SER A 91 -20.03 -17.94 -14.14
N PRO A 92 -20.99 -17.29 -13.45
CA PRO A 92 -20.97 -15.84 -13.25
C PRO A 92 -19.73 -15.38 -12.45
N LEU A 93 -19.20 -16.25 -11.58
CA LEU A 93 -17.96 -15.99 -10.84
C LEU A 93 -16.74 -15.84 -11.75
N TYR A 94 -16.74 -16.41 -12.96
CA TYR A 94 -15.62 -16.26 -13.88
C TYR A 94 -15.38 -14.79 -14.27
N LYS A 95 -16.48 -14.04 -14.52
CA LYS A 95 -16.39 -12.61 -14.82
C LYS A 95 -15.87 -11.82 -13.61
N ILE A 96 -16.30 -12.18 -12.41
CA ILE A 96 -15.88 -11.53 -11.16
C ILE A 96 -14.40 -11.80 -10.89
N PHE A 97 -13.94 -13.06 -10.97
CA PHE A 97 -12.52 -13.41 -10.79
C PHE A 97 -11.62 -12.75 -11.84
N THR A 98 -12.13 -12.53 -13.04
CA THR A 98 -11.41 -11.84 -14.12
C THR A 98 -11.36 -10.32 -13.90
N SER A 99 -12.35 -9.71 -13.24
CA SER A 99 -12.47 -8.24 -13.14
C SER A 99 -11.34 -7.59 -12.36
N ILE A 100 -10.72 -8.33 -11.44
CA ILE A 100 -9.64 -7.85 -10.58
C ILE A 100 -8.24 -8.06 -11.17
N GLN A 101 -8.13 -8.82 -12.27
CA GLN A 101 -6.84 -9.23 -12.84
C GLN A 101 -6.18 -8.12 -13.63
N ASP A 102 -4.85 -8.07 -13.60
CA ASP A 102 -4.03 -7.04 -14.24
C ASP A 102 -4.31 -6.89 -15.75
N TYR A 103 -4.54 -8.01 -16.46
CA TYR A 103 -4.88 -7.97 -17.90
C TYR A 103 -6.27 -7.41 -18.19
N HIS A 104 -7.11 -7.24 -17.17
CA HIS A 104 -8.43 -6.65 -17.27
C HIS A 104 -8.44 -5.20 -16.76
N THR A 105 -7.77 -4.93 -15.64
CA THR A 105 -7.71 -3.61 -15.00
C THR A 105 -6.69 -2.67 -15.66
N GLY A 106 -5.66 -3.23 -16.32
CA GLY A 106 -4.50 -2.47 -16.80
C GLY A 106 -3.52 -2.06 -15.69
N GLU A 107 -3.73 -2.52 -14.47
CA GLU A 107 -2.94 -2.16 -13.29
C GLU A 107 -2.31 -3.40 -12.66
N SER A 108 -1.02 -3.33 -12.30
CA SER A 108 -0.26 -4.48 -11.80
C SER A 108 -0.30 -4.69 -10.27
N TRP A 109 -1.33 -4.15 -9.60
CA TRP A 109 -1.36 -4.09 -8.14
C TRP A 109 -1.59 -5.46 -7.50
N LEU A 110 -2.38 -6.34 -8.12
CA LEU A 110 -2.71 -7.66 -7.59
C LEU A 110 -1.50 -8.57 -7.66
N GLU A 111 -0.83 -8.60 -8.82
CA GLU A 111 0.43 -9.34 -8.98
C GLU A 111 1.50 -8.82 -8.03
N MET A 112 1.66 -7.50 -7.91
CA MET A 112 2.60 -6.90 -6.95
C MET A 112 2.30 -7.31 -5.50
N MET A 113 1.05 -7.17 -5.06
CA MET A 113 0.62 -7.54 -3.70
C MET A 113 0.92 -9.03 -3.43
N CYS A 114 0.51 -9.91 -4.34
CA CYS A 114 0.75 -11.35 -4.21
C CYS A 114 2.25 -11.70 -4.23
N ASN A 115 3.05 -11.07 -5.09
CA ASN A 115 4.49 -11.31 -5.17
C ASN A 115 5.24 -10.84 -3.93
N LEU A 116 4.88 -9.68 -3.37
CA LEU A 116 5.44 -9.20 -2.11
C LEU A 116 5.21 -10.19 -0.96
N THR A 117 4.07 -10.89 -0.91
CA THR A 117 3.88 -11.95 0.09
C THR A 117 4.75 -13.19 -0.16
N ASN A 118 5.06 -13.51 -1.42
CA ASN A 118 5.91 -14.66 -1.78
C ASN A 118 7.39 -14.40 -1.46
N GLU A 119 7.90 -13.20 -1.79
CA GLU A 119 9.30 -12.84 -1.55
C GLU A 119 9.67 -12.97 -0.06
N VAL A 120 8.75 -12.61 0.81
CA VAL A 120 8.93 -12.67 2.28
C VAL A 120 8.90 -14.11 2.83
N LYS A 121 8.27 -15.05 2.12
CA LYS A 121 8.32 -16.48 2.48
C LYS A 121 9.67 -17.11 2.19
N HIS A 122 10.46 -16.53 1.29
CA HIS A 122 11.72 -17.11 0.81
C HIS A 122 12.97 -16.25 1.11
N ARG A 123 12.83 -14.97 1.52
CA ARG A 123 13.94 -14.05 1.85
C ARG A 123 13.59 -13.12 3.03
N GLN A 124 14.60 -12.33 3.45
CA GLN A 124 14.63 -11.27 4.49
C GLN A 124 13.35 -10.39 4.52
N PRO A 125 13.08 -9.65 5.63
CA PRO A 125 11.91 -8.78 5.79
C PRO A 125 11.64 -7.89 4.56
N ILE A 126 10.37 -7.54 4.33
CA ILE A 126 9.94 -6.69 3.19
C ILE A 126 10.89 -5.51 3.06
N PRO A 127 11.59 -5.38 1.92
CA PRO A 127 12.57 -4.33 1.77
C PRO A 127 11.81 -3.00 1.62
N LEU A 128 11.96 -2.13 2.60
CA LEU A 128 11.38 -0.79 2.63
C LEU A 128 12.49 0.24 2.45
N ARG A 129 12.21 1.31 1.72
CA ARG A 129 13.09 2.46 1.55
C ARG A 129 12.43 3.70 2.14
N GLU A 130 13.16 4.39 3.00
CA GLU A 130 12.78 5.71 3.50
C GLU A 130 13.31 6.77 2.53
N GLU A 131 12.44 7.68 2.12
CA GLU A 131 12.77 8.86 1.35
C GLU A 131 12.30 10.08 2.15
N SER A 132 13.23 10.96 2.51
CA SER A 132 12.90 12.25 3.11
C SER A 132 13.01 13.36 2.07
N SER A 133 12.07 14.29 2.11
CA SER A 133 12.10 15.51 1.32
C SER A 133 11.69 16.70 2.18
N VAL A 134 12.39 17.81 2.03
CA VAL A 134 11.98 19.07 2.67
C VAL A 134 10.59 19.43 2.19
N LYS A 135 9.70 19.71 3.13
CA LYS A 135 8.33 20.15 2.90
C LYS A 135 8.23 21.67 3.06
N ASP A 136 8.67 22.16 4.21
CA ASP A 136 8.52 23.57 4.60
C ASP A 136 9.77 24.09 5.33
N LEU A 137 9.98 25.40 5.21
CA LEU A 137 10.95 26.21 5.94
C LEU A 137 10.17 27.23 6.79
N SER A 138 10.53 27.35 8.07
CA SER A 138 10.08 28.43 8.94
C SER A 138 11.28 29.17 9.53
N VAL A 139 11.25 30.50 9.50
CA VAL A 139 12.30 31.37 10.03
C VAL A 139 11.70 32.31 11.06
N SER A 140 12.32 32.40 12.23
CA SER A 140 11.91 33.29 13.32
C SER A 140 13.10 33.93 14.03
N VAL A 141 12.83 35.06 14.69
CA VAL A 141 13.79 35.79 15.54
C VAL A 141 13.06 36.23 16.80
N ASP A 142 13.64 35.96 17.98
CA ASP A 142 13.08 36.35 19.28
C ASP A 142 11.60 35.98 19.47
N GLY A 143 11.18 34.84 18.92
CA GLY A 143 9.80 34.35 18.97
C GLY A 143 8.85 34.95 17.93
N PHE A 144 9.31 35.90 17.10
CA PHE A 144 8.54 36.47 16.01
C PHE A 144 8.79 35.71 14.69
N GLY A 145 7.71 35.22 14.06
CA GLY A 145 7.77 34.53 12.77
C GLY A 145 8.03 35.51 11.62
N LEU A 146 9.07 35.27 10.84
CA LEU A 146 9.46 36.13 9.71
C LEU A 146 9.05 35.53 8.35
N ILE A 147 9.34 34.25 8.14
CA ILE A 147 9.17 33.60 6.83
C ILE A 147 8.62 32.20 7.03
N THR A 148 7.60 31.85 6.24
CA THR A 148 7.17 30.47 6.02
C THR A 148 7.19 30.21 4.51
N ALA A 149 7.82 29.12 4.09
CA ALA A 149 7.95 28.82 2.66
C ALA A 149 7.98 27.32 2.38
N GLY A 150 7.33 26.91 1.29
CA GLY A 150 7.40 25.53 0.80
C GLY A 150 8.74 25.20 0.13
N SER A 151 8.96 23.92 -0.12
CA SER A 151 10.24 23.37 -0.62
C SER A 151 10.73 23.90 -1.97
N SER A 152 9.83 24.37 -2.83
CA SER A 152 10.16 24.97 -4.13
C SER A 152 10.51 26.46 -4.06
N ALA A 153 10.48 27.07 -2.87
CA ALA A 153 10.77 28.49 -2.72
C ALA A 153 12.24 28.80 -2.99
N LYS A 154 12.46 30.02 -3.50
CA LYS A 154 13.78 30.63 -3.60
C LYS A 154 13.81 31.88 -2.72
N ILE A 155 14.50 31.77 -1.59
CA ILE A 155 14.66 32.86 -0.62
C ILE A 155 16.11 33.28 -0.58
N LEU A 156 16.32 34.58 -0.76
CA LEU A 156 17.60 35.23 -0.54
C LEU A 156 17.45 36.21 0.62
N PHE A 157 18.02 35.88 1.77
CA PHE A 157 17.99 36.72 2.97
C PHE A 157 19.39 37.25 3.24
N LYS A 158 19.65 38.51 2.87
CA LYS A 158 20.99 39.11 2.94
C LYS A 158 20.95 40.53 3.50
N ASN A 159 21.95 40.84 4.33
CA ASN A 159 22.22 42.16 4.91
C ASN A 159 21.06 42.76 5.71
N ASN A 160 20.29 41.90 6.38
CA ASN A 160 19.20 42.33 7.25
C ASN A 160 19.71 42.71 8.65
N HIS A 161 19.07 43.68 9.30
CA HIS A 161 19.47 44.18 10.61
C HIS A 161 18.24 44.36 11.52
N ILE A 162 18.41 44.06 12.80
CA ILE A 162 17.46 44.41 13.87
C ILE A 162 18.21 45.20 14.93
N ASN A 163 17.72 46.40 15.27
CA ASN A 163 18.33 47.28 16.26
C ASN A 163 19.84 47.52 16.02
N GLY A 164 20.21 47.70 14.75
CA GLY A 164 21.61 47.90 14.33
C GLY A 164 22.49 46.64 14.35
N LYS A 165 21.99 45.50 14.85
CA LYS A 165 22.71 44.22 14.80
C LYS A 165 22.40 43.50 13.50
N LYS A 166 23.43 43.07 12.79
CA LYS A 166 23.29 42.25 11.58
C LYS A 166 22.69 40.90 11.94
N LEU A 167 21.63 40.50 11.24
CA LEU A 167 21.08 39.16 11.25
C LEU A 167 21.87 38.25 10.32
N GLU A 168 21.87 36.95 10.60
CA GLU A 168 22.55 35.97 9.77
C GLU A 168 21.96 35.90 8.35
N ASP A 169 22.84 35.95 7.35
CA ASP A 169 22.43 35.77 5.95
C ASP A 169 22.19 34.29 5.64
N PHE A 170 21.14 33.99 4.85
CA PHE A 170 20.90 32.65 4.34
C PHE A 170 20.32 32.67 2.91
N THR A 171 20.46 31.54 2.23
CA THR A 171 19.79 31.25 0.96
C THR A 171 19.04 29.93 1.10
N PHE A 172 17.79 29.90 0.68
CA PHE A 172 17.01 28.66 0.56
C PHE A 172 16.57 28.51 -0.88
N GLU A 173 16.93 27.41 -1.52
CA GLU A 173 16.54 27.13 -2.91
C GLU A 173 16.35 25.62 -3.10
N ASN A 174 15.19 25.22 -3.60
CA ASN A 174 14.86 23.82 -3.91
C ASN A 174 15.15 22.86 -2.75
N GLY A 175 14.65 23.20 -1.55
CA GLY A 175 14.83 22.41 -0.33
C GLY A 175 16.23 22.47 0.29
N LYS A 176 17.16 23.25 -0.26
CA LYS A 176 18.53 23.37 0.27
C LYS A 176 18.72 24.70 0.97
N LEU A 177 19.09 24.64 2.25
CA LEU A 177 19.46 25.81 3.05
C LEU A 177 20.99 25.98 3.07
N GLN A 178 21.46 27.17 2.74
CA GLN A 178 22.85 27.59 2.90
C GLN A 178 22.90 28.80 3.83
N ARG A 179 23.65 28.68 4.92
CA ARG A 179 23.82 29.74 5.92
C ARG A 179 25.20 30.36 5.78
N SER A 180 25.28 31.67 5.99
CA SER A 180 26.56 32.38 5.97
C SER A 180 27.37 32.18 7.25
N GLY A 181 26.71 31.90 8.38
CA GLY A 181 27.33 31.89 9.72
C GLY A 181 27.69 33.28 10.26
N ASN A 182 27.39 34.35 9.52
CA ASN A 182 27.81 35.72 9.85
C ASN A 182 26.62 36.57 10.30
N GLY A 183 26.58 36.97 11.57
CA GLY A 183 25.52 37.78 12.16
C GLY A 183 24.85 37.10 13.35
N VAL A 184 23.80 37.71 13.89
CA VAL A 184 22.95 37.11 14.93
C VAL A 184 22.19 35.93 14.32
N PRO A 185 22.33 34.71 14.88
CA PRO A 185 21.68 33.52 14.33
C PRO A 185 20.16 33.66 14.27
N LEU A 186 19.58 33.21 13.16
CA LEU A 186 18.14 33.06 13.02
C LEU A 186 17.70 31.69 13.54
N ASN A 187 16.51 31.60 14.10
CA ASN A 187 15.89 30.31 14.37
C ASN A 187 15.23 29.81 13.07
N ILE A 188 15.84 28.81 12.44
CA ILE A 188 15.36 28.22 11.20
C ILE A 188 14.97 26.77 11.46
N VAL A 189 13.69 26.46 11.21
CA VAL A 189 13.13 25.11 11.33
C VAL A 189 12.84 24.60 9.92
N ILE A 190 13.37 23.42 9.61
CA ILE A 190 13.08 22.70 8.36
C ILE A 190 12.16 21.54 8.73
N THR A 191 10.98 21.51 8.12
CA THR A 191 10.05 20.38 8.21
C THR A 191 10.31 19.44 7.04
N GLU A 192 10.60 18.18 7.32
CA GLU A 192 10.74 17.13 6.32
C GLU A 192 9.50 16.24 6.29
N GLU A 193 9.10 15.83 5.11
CA GLU A 193 8.17 14.74 4.91
C GLU A 193 8.95 13.44 4.70
N LYS A 194 8.54 12.38 5.39
CA LYS A 194 9.11 11.04 5.26
C LYS A 194 8.12 10.15 4.53
N LYS A 195 8.55 9.57 3.42
CA LYS A 195 7.79 8.60 2.64
C LYS A 195 8.48 7.26 2.72
N ILE A 196 7.71 6.21 2.97
CA ILE A 196 8.22 4.83 2.99
C ILE A 196 7.66 4.12 1.77
N ARG A 197 8.55 3.62 0.91
CA ARG A 197 8.23 2.91 -0.32
C ARG A 197 8.67 1.45 -0.25
N PHE A 198 8.06 0.61 -1.07
CA PHE A 198 8.59 -0.74 -1.32
C PHE A 198 9.87 -0.63 -2.16
N HIS A 199 10.93 -1.33 -1.77
CA HIS A 199 12.19 -1.28 -2.51
C HIS A 199 11.99 -1.79 -3.95
N GLY A 200 12.57 -1.08 -4.92
CA GLY A 200 12.44 -1.42 -6.35
C GLY A 200 11.09 -1.08 -6.96
N ASN A 201 10.19 -0.40 -6.22
CA ASN A 201 8.89 0.03 -6.70
C ASN A 201 8.63 1.49 -6.31
N ASP A 202 7.92 2.23 -7.15
CA ASP A 202 7.57 3.63 -6.88
C ASP A 202 6.34 3.77 -5.96
N HIS A 203 5.84 2.66 -5.40
CA HIS A 203 4.66 2.67 -4.54
C HIS A 203 5.00 3.01 -3.09
N GLU A 204 4.35 4.06 -2.57
CA GLU A 204 4.31 4.37 -1.13
C GLU A 204 3.48 3.30 -0.42
N VAL A 205 3.96 2.84 0.75
CA VAL A 205 3.41 1.65 1.43
C VAL A 205 1.93 1.84 1.83
N ILE A 206 1.62 2.93 2.52
CA ILE A 206 0.25 3.18 3.03
C ILE A 206 -0.76 3.33 1.86
N PRO A 207 -0.54 4.21 0.87
CA PRO A 207 -1.47 4.35 -0.26
C PRO A 207 -1.66 3.07 -1.08
N PHE A 208 -0.59 2.28 -1.23
CA PHE A 208 -0.67 1.00 -1.95
C PHE A 208 -1.55 -0.02 -1.21
N ILE A 209 -1.32 -0.20 0.10
CA ILE A 209 -2.11 -1.12 0.93
C ILE A 209 -3.59 -0.68 0.96
N GLU A 210 -3.84 0.62 1.11
CA GLU A 210 -5.20 1.18 1.06
C GLU A 210 -5.91 0.81 -0.25
N SER A 211 -5.24 1.01 -1.37
CA SER A 211 -5.79 0.67 -2.69
C SER A 211 -6.11 -0.83 -2.79
N CYS A 212 -5.20 -1.68 -2.30
CA CYS A 212 -5.43 -3.13 -2.26
C CYS A 212 -6.65 -3.49 -1.39
N LEU A 213 -6.74 -2.93 -0.18
CA LEU A 213 -7.84 -3.18 0.76
C LEU A 213 -9.19 -2.84 0.12
N ILE A 214 -9.32 -1.66 -0.48
CA ILE A 214 -10.57 -1.20 -1.10
C ILE A 214 -10.96 -2.15 -2.25
N LYS A 215 -10.04 -2.43 -3.17
CA LYS A 215 -10.31 -3.27 -4.34
C LYS A 215 -10.66 -4.71 -3.94
N ILE A 216 -9.92 -5.29 -3.00
CA ILE A 216 -10.19 -6.64 -2.50
C ILE A 216 -11.51 -6.69 -1.73
N ARG A 217 -11.83 -5.69 -0.91
CA ARG A 217 -13.11 -5.65 -0.17
C ARG A 217 -14.31 -5.64 -1.12
N ILE A 218 -14.27 -4.81 -2.16
CA ILE A 218 -15.31 -4.78 -3.20
C ILE A 218 -15.42 -6.14 -3.88
N PHE A 219 -14.29 -6.68 -4.34
CA PHE A 219 -14.23 -7.97 -5.01
C PHE A 219 -14.78 -9.13 -4.16
N ILE A 220 -14.37 -9.21 -2.89
CA ILE A 220 -14.82 -10.24 -1.94
C ILE A 220 -16.33 -10.16 -1.75
N ILE A 221 -16.88 -8.95 -1.55
CA ILE A 221 -18.32 -8.76 -1.38
C ILE A 221 -19.08 -9.19 -2.64
N GLU A 222 -18.63 -8.77 -3.83
CA GLU A 222 -19.26 -9.16 -5.10
C GLU A 222 -19.20 -10.66 -5.33
N ALA A 223 -18.05 -11.28 -5.09
CA ALA A 223 -17.85 -12.71 -5.29
C ALA A 223 -18.70 -13.55 -4.33
N TYR A 224 -18.74 -13.22 -3.03
CA TYR A 224 -19.60 -13.95 -2.09
C TYR A 224 -21.09 -13.72 -2.38
N ASN A 225 -21.50 -12.51 -2.76
CA ASN A 225 -22.88 -12.27 -3.17
C ASN A 225 -23.31 -13.15 -4.36
N GLU A 226 -22.39 -13.47 -5.28
CA GLU A 226 -22.66 -14.38 -6.39
C GLU A 226 -22.55 -15.86 -5.96
N LEU A 227 -21.59 -16.19 -5.11
CA LEU A 227 -21.39 -17.54 -4.58
C LEU A 227 -22.59 -18.02 -3.75
N ASP A 228 -23.23 -17.11 -3.00
CA ASP A 228 -24.41 -17.38 -2.16
C ASP A 228 -25.66 -17.72 -3.00
N LYS A 229 -25.66 -17.42 -4.31
CA LYS A 229 -26.77 -17.73 -5.23
C LYS A 229 -26.65 -19.12 -5.87
N ILE A 230 -25.48 -19.73 -5.80
CA ILE A 230 -25.19 -21.09 -6.32
C ILE A 230 -25.67 -22.11 -5.29
#